data_AF-A0A354AY08-F1
#
_entry.id   AF-A0A354AY08-F1
#
_cell.length_a   1.000
_cell.length_b   1.000
_cell.length_c   1.000
_cell.angle_alpha   90.00
_cell.angle_beta   90.00
_cell.angle_gamma   90.00
#
_symmetry.space_group_name_H-M   'P 1'
#
loop_
_entity.id
_entity.type
_entity.pdbx_description
1 polymer ?
#
loop_
_entity_poly.entity_id
_entity_poly.type
_entity_poly.pdbx_seq_one_letter_code
_entity_poly.pdbx_strand_id
1 'polypeptide(L)'
;MIRSFRCRDTRALFEGKPMRRFESFARVAFRKLAILDAAGCLNDLLIPPGNRLEPLQGDRHGQQIDCVNSQRINDQFRLCFVWTEAGPEEVEIVDYH
;
A
#
# COMPACT_ATOMS: atom_id res chain seq x y z
N MET A 1 -12.13 -0.34 -4.51
CA MET A 1 -12.45 -0.16 -3.08
C MET A 1 -11.58 -1.11 -2.27
N ILE A 2 -10.87 -0.63 -1.25
CA ILE A 2 -10.05 -1.46 -0.37
C ILE A 2 -10.94 -2.35 0.50
N ARG A 3 -10.61 -3.65 0.56
CA ARG A 3 -11.43 -4.64 1.27
C ARG A 3 -10.94 -4.86 2.70
N SER A 4 -9.62 -4.86 2.92
CA SER A 4 -9.03 -5.15 4.22
C SER A 4 -7.65 -4.50 4.40
N PHE A 5 -7.24 -4.37 5.66
CA PHE A 5 -5.94 -3.82 6.06
C PHE A 5 -5.28 -4.79 7.05
N ARG A 6 -3.99 -5.11 6.85
CA ARG A 6 -3.20 -5.88 7.86
C ARG A 6 -2.75 -4.98 9.01
N CYS A 7 -2.56 -3.68 8.74
CA CYS A 7 -1.99 -2.74 9.69
C CYS A 7 -3.01 -1.69 10.17
N ARG A 8 -3.22 -1.62 11.50
CA ARG A 8 -4.11 -0.64 12.13
C ARG A 8 -3.70 0.81 11.83
N ASP A 9 -2.39 1.09 11.78
CA ASP A 9 -1.87 2.41 11.46
C ASP A 9 -2.23 2.81 10.02
N THR A 10 -2.15 1.86 9.08
CA THR A 10 -2.45 2.10 7.66
C THR A 10 -3.94 2.39 7.48
N ARG A 11 -4.80 1.62 8.16
CA ARG A 11 -6.24 1.88 8.20
C ARG A 11 -6.54 3.25 8.80
N ALA A 12 -5.91 3.61 9.90
CA ALA A 12 -6.16 4.89 10.55
C ALA A 12 -5.74 6.07 9.67
N LEU A 13 -4.60 5.96 8.96
CA LEU A 13 -4.19 6.94 7.96
C LEU A 13 -5.24 7.08 6.84
N PHE A 14 -5.78 5.95 6.35
CA PHE A 14 -6.85 5.95 5.35
C PHE A 14 -8.14 6.61 5.86
N GLU A 15 -8.48 6.41 7.13
CA GLU A 15 -9.61 7.07 7.81
C GLU A 15 -9.35 8.56 8.13
N GLY A 16 -8.21 9.11 7.73
CA GLY A 16 -7.84 10.52 7.96
C GLY A 16 -7.37 10.81 9.37
N LYS A 17 -7.05 9.79 10.18
CA LYS A 17 -6.51 9.99 11.53
C LYS A 17 -5.02 10.30 11.47
N PRO A 18 -4.54 11.28 12.26
CA PRO A 18 -3.12 11.60 12.31
C PRO A 18 -2.33 10.45 12.93
N MET A 19 -1.32 9.97 12.21
CA MET A 19 -0.42 8.90 12.65
C MET A 19 1.02 9.39 12.64
N ARG A 20 1.62 9.52 13.83
CA ARG A 20 3.02 9.98 14.01
C ARG A 20 4.01 9.18 13.18
N ARG A 21 3.78 7.87 13.08
CA ARG A 21 4.62 6.94 12.30
C ARG A 21 4.74 7.33 10.82
N PHE A 22 3.70 7.94 10.26
CA PHE A 22 3.63 8.28 8.84
C PHE A 22 3.67 9.77 8.58
N GLU A 23 3.83 10.61 9.60
CA GLU A 23 3.65 12.07 9.51
C GLU A 23 4.49 12.71 8.39
N SER A 24 5.73 12.28 8.23
CA SER A 24 6.66 12.80 7.21
C SER A 24 6.25 12.48 5.77
N PHE A 25 5.42 11.46 5.53
CA PHE A 25 4.99 11.04 4.20
C PHE A 25 3.47 10.80 4.08
N ALA A 26 2.69 11.22 5.09
CA ALA A 26 1.26 10.93 5.22
C ALA A 26 0.47 11.38 3.99
N ARG A 27 0.79 12.55 3.43
CA ARG A 27 0.15 13.08 2.22
C ARG A 27 0.38 12.19 0.99
N VAL A 28 1.58 11.63 0.84
CA VAL A 28 1.91 10.76 -0.30
C VAL A 28 1.27 9.39 -0.11
N ALA A 29 1.36 8.83 1.09
CA ALA A 29 0.73 7.56 1.43
C ALA A 29 -0.81 7.63 1.28
N PHE A 30 -1.45 8.68 1.77
CA PHE A 30 -2.90 8.88 1.63
C PHE A 30 -3.33 8.95 0.16
N ARG A 31 -2.60 9.68 -0.68
CA ARG A 31 -2.91 9.73 -2.13
C ARG A 31 -2.81 8.36 -2.79
N LYS A 32 -1.80 7.55 -2.43
CA LYS A 32 -1.64 6.19 -2.95
C LYS A 32 -2.77 5.28 -2.50
N LEU A 33 -3.16 5.37 -1.23
CA LEU A 33 -4.32 4.66 -0.69
C LEU A 33 -5.62 5.06 -1.39
N ALA A 34 -5.83 6.36 -1.66
CA ALA A 34 -7.01 6.84 -2.39
C ALA A 34 -7.05 6.34 -3.84
N ILE A 35 -5.90 6.31 -4.52
CA ILE A 35 -5.80 5.73 -5.87
C ILE A 35 -6.07 4.22 -5.83
N LEU A 36 -5.53 3.51 -4.83
CA LEU A 36 -5.77 2.08 -4.63
C LEU A 36 -7.26 1.79 -4.38
N ASP A 37 -7.91 2.64 -3.58
CA ASP A 37 -9.34 2.53 -3.31
C ASP A 37 -10.21 2.82 -4.53
N ALA A 38 -9.82 3.78 -5.38
CA ALA A 38 -10.56 4.14 -6.58
C ALA A 38 -10.33 3.21 -7.77
N ALA A 39 -9.24 2.42 -7.77
CA ALA A 39 -8.89 1.53 -8.88
C ALA A 39 -9.95 0.42 -9.07
N GLY A 40 -10.37 0.22 -10.32
CA GLY A 40 -11.25 -0.87 -10.74
C GLY A 40 -10.46 -2.10 -11.20
N CYS A 41 -9.23 -1.90 -11.68
CA CYS A 41 -8.32 -2.97 -12.06
C CYS A 41 -6.86 -2.62 -11.71
N LEU A 42 -6.00 -3.64 -11.70
CA LEU A 42 -4.57 -3.48 -11.43
C LEU A 42 -3.88 -2.49 -12.39
N ASN A 43 -4.36 -2.42 -13.65
CA ASN A 43 -3.80 -1.54 -14.67
C ASN A 43 -4.09 -0.05 -14.40
N ASP A 44 -5.17 0.29 -13.68
CA ASP A 44 -5.47 1.69 -13.33
C ASP A 44 -4.37 2.29 -12.45
N LEU A 45 -3.70 1.43 -11.70
CA LEU A 45 -2.59 1.84 -10.85
C LEU A 45 -1.35 2.25 -11.65
N LEU A 46 -1.26 1.99 -12.95
CA LEU A 46 -0.13 2.40 -13.79
C LEU A 46 -0.27 3.83 -14.35
N ILE A 47 -1.46 4.43 -14.22
CA ILE A 47 -1.86 5.63 -14.98
C ILE A 47 -1.36 6.98 -14.39
N PRO A 48 -0.70 7.02 -13.23
CA PRO A 48 0.33 8.01 -12.98
C PRO A 48 1.72 7.43 -13.29
N PRO A 49 2.57 8.06 -14.14
CA PRO A 49 3.86 7.51 -14.59
C PRO A 49 4.91 7.27 -13.47
N GLY A 50 4.62 7.68 -12.23
CA GLY A 50 5.43 7.41 -11.04
C GLY A 50 5.01 6.20 -10.22
N ASN A 51 3.98 5.46 -10.65
CA ASN A 51 3.45 4.33 -9.90
C ASN A 51 3.89 3.02 -10.58
N ARG A 52 5.00 2.47 -10.08
CA ARG A 52 5.52 1.17 -10.52
C ARG A 52 4.99 0.10 -9.57
N LEU A 53 4.26 -0.87 -10.13
CA LEU A 53 3.88 -2.08 -9.42
C LEU A 53 5.08 -3.02 -9.42
N GLU A 54 5.59 -3.32 -8.22
CA GLU A 54 6.63 -4.31 -8.03
C GLU A 54 5.98 -5.59 -7.48
N PRO A 55 6.07 -6.74 -8.19
CA PRO A 55 5.66 -8.01 -7.62
C PRO A 55 6.61 -8.33 -6.47
N LEU A 56 6.07 -8.43 -5.26
CA LEU A 56 6.84 -8.93 -4.12
C LEU A 56 6.67 -10.46 -4.12
N GLN A 57 7.66 -11.16 -4.67
CA GLN A 57 7.83 -12.59 -4.42
C GLN A 57 8.96 -12.76 -3.41
N GLY A 58 8.65 -13.37 -2.27
CA GLY A 58 9.65 -13.92 -1.37
C GLY A 58 9.43 -13.57 0.10
N ASP A 59 9.40 -14.62 0.93
CA ASP A 59 9.65 -14.53 2.37
C ASP A 59 10.96 -13.78 2.62
N ARG A 60 10.89 -12.64 3.29
CA ARG A 60 12.08 -11.91 3.75
C ARG A 60 12.22 -12.02 5.26
N HIS A 61 13.26 -12.74 5.67
CA HIS A 61 13.94 -12.65 6.97
C HIS A 61 13.08 -12.21 8.17
N GLY A 62 12.08 -13.03 8.52
CA GLY A 62 11.39 -12.94 9.81
C GLY A 62 10.23 -11.93 9.90
N GLN A 63 9.92 -11.20 8.82
CA GLN A 63 8.65 -10.48 8.68
C GLN A 63 7.88 -11.10 7.52
N GLN A 64 6.83 -11.85 7.86
CA GLN A 64 5.95 -12.47 6.89
C GLN A 64 5.16 -11.39 6.15
N ILE A 65 5.70 -10.95 5.00
CA ILE A 65 5.05 -10.04 4.07
C ILE A 65 4.41 -10.91 2.99
N ASP A 66 3.18 -11.38 3.21
CA ASP A 66 2.41 -12.18 2.23
C ASP A 66 1.80 -11.31 1.11
N CYS A 67 2.48 -10.22 0.73
CA CYS A 67 1.95 -9.25 -0.22
C CYS A 67 2.42 -9.59 -1.62
N VAL A 68 1.49 -9.67 -2.58
CA VAL A 68 1.81 -10.00 -3.98
C VAL A 68 2.18 -8.74 -4.77
N ASN A 69 1.71 -7.56 -4.35
CA ASN A 69 1.86 -6.30 -5.07
C ASN A 69 2.36 -5.19 -4.13
N SER A 70 3.24 -4.33 -4.64
CA SER A 70 3.67 -3.14 -3.90
C SER A 70 3.80 -1.88 -4.77
N GLN A 71 3.64 -0.73 -4.12
CA GLN A 71 3.83 0.60 -4.67
C GLN A 71 4.78 1.40 -3.78
N ARG A 72 5.77 2.04 -4.40
CA ARG A 72 6.73 2.89 -3.68
C ARG A 72 6.07 4.14 -3.11
N ILE A 73 6.23 4.41 -1.81
CA ILE A 73 5.83 5.69 -1.19
C ILE A 73 7.01 6.66 -1.24
N ASN A 74 8.18 6.23 -0.78
CA ASN A 74 9.45 6.94 -0.83
C ASN A 74 10.60 5.91 -0.85
N ASP A 75 11.82 6.31 -0.52
CA ASP A 75 12.99 5.42 -0.56
C ASP A 75 12.88 4.28 0.47
N GLN A 76 12.38 4.59 1.65
CA GLN A 76 12.28 3.71 2.80
C GLN A 76 10.96 2.91 2.85
N PHE A 77 9.82 3.49 2.47
CA PHE A 77 8.51 2.90 2.69
C PHE A 77 7.85 2.39 1.40
N ARG A 78 7.14 1.27 1.52
CA ARG A 78 6.31 0.67 0.46
C ARG A 78 4.87 0.51 0.95
N LEU A 79 3.92 0.71 0.05
CA LEU A 79 2.54 0.29 0.21
C LEU A 79 2.40 -1.11 -0.37
N CYS A 80 2.07 -2.09 0.45
CA CYS A 80 1.92 -3.48 0.06
C CYS A 80 0.45 -3.90 0.15
N PHE A 81 0.02 -4.75 -0.78
CA PHE A 81 -1.35 -5.27 -0.85
C PHE A 81 -1.40 -6.54 -1.68
N VAL A 82 -2.53 -7.25 -1.59
CA VAL A 82 -2.87 -8.39 -2.44
C VAL A 82 -4.01 -7.97 -3.36
N TRP A 83 -3.82 -8.08 -4.67
CA TRP A 83 -4.92 -7.82 -5.61
C TRP A 83 -5.73 -9.09 -5.86
N THR A 84 -7.00 -9.11 -5.44
CA THR A 84 -7.94 -10.20 -5.68
C THR A 84 -8.99 -9.81 -6.73
N GLU A 85 -9.82 -10.76 -7.17
CA GLU A 85 -10.97 -10.46 -8.04
C GLU A 85 -11.95 -9.47 -7.38
N ALA A 86 -11.99 -9.44 -6.05
CA ALA A 86 -12.84 -8.55 -5.28
C ALA A 86 -12.20 -7.17 -5.04
N GLY A 87 -10.93 -6.99 -5.39
CA GLY A 87 -10.17 -5.74 -5.21
C GLY A 87 -8.94 -5.89 -4.31
N PRO A 88 -8.34 -4.78 -3.87
CA PRO A 88 -7.15 -4.81 -3.03
C PRO A 88 -7.49 -5.22 -1.59
N GLU A 89 -6.75 -6.21 -1.10
CA GLU A 89 -6.84 -6.79 0.24
C GLU A 89 -5.49 -6.67 0.96
N GLU A 90 -5.53 -6.89 2.28
CA GLU A 90 -4.33 -6.99 3.12
C GLU A 90 -3.41 -5.76 3.05
N VAL A 91 -4.00 -4.58 2.88
CA VAL A 91 -3.25 -3.35 2.64
C VAL A 91 -2.44 -2.94 3.87
N GLU A 92 -1.16 -2.67 3.67
CA GLU A 92 -0.24 -2.21 4.72
C GLU A 92 0.90 -1.33 4.19
N ILE A 93 1.39 -0.43 5.04
CA ILE A 93 2.61 0.33 4.79
C ILE A 93 3.75 -0.30 5.59
N VAL A 94 4.79 -0.73 4.89
CA VAL A 94 5.97 -1.39 5.47
C VAL A 94 7.22 -0.53 5.28
N ASP A 95 8.16 -0.70 6.21
CA ASP A 95 9.53 -0.22 6.07
C ASP A 95 10.31 -1.24 5.21
N TYR A 96 10.99 -0.78 4.18
CA TYR A 96 11.68 -1.56 3.15
C TYR A 96 13.22 -1.48 3.29
N HIS A 97 13.72 -1.12 4.48
CA HIS A 97 15.15 -1.15 4.83
C HIS A 97 15.48 -2.18 5.90
#